data_AF-A0A812S058-F1
#
_entry.id   AF-A0A812S058-F1
#
_cell.length_a   1.000
_cell.length_b   1.000
_cell.length_c   1.000
_cell.angle_alpha   90.00
_cell.angle_beta   90.00
_cell.angle_gamma   90.00
#
_symmetry.space_group_name_H-M   'P 1'
#
loop_
_entity.id
_entity.type
_entity.pdbx_description
1 polymer ?
#
loop_
_entity_poly.entity_id
_entity_poly.type
_entity_poly.pdbx_seq_one_letter_code
_entity_poly.pdbx_strand_id
1 'polypeptide(L)'
;MVIPLGAEPPAAIPEVVKTRHVYGWYLVLLLLAGLAMAQVAAGDAFAGLIFLIMAGFVIYLVQDACKHMTMYCLFMLGIMATFQCFFDTLALMSVLGGRETSVSSVQGTEDNVTVITRITEHPFFDKSMGQQYNTQSGVILASPLVMLLLASMCYLSYNAFSESLFDHDDEAGPIYEGWGAGARYGTQASGERTQPPPPRLFEGHGHRLST
;
A
#
# COMPACT_ATOMS: atom_id res chain seq x y z
N MET A 1 4.16 -10.14 11.23
CA MET A 1 4.67 -9.26 12.31
C MET A 1 3.59 -8.22 12.56
N VAL A 2 2.84 -8.36 13.65
CA VAL A 2 1.79 -7.40 14.00
C VAL A 2 2.48 -6.30 14.77
N ILE A 3 2.72 -5.15 14.14
CA ILE A 3 3.24 -3.98 14.83
C ILE A 3 2.12 -3.53 15.78
N PRO A 4 2.33 -3.55 17.11
CA PRO A 4 1.34 -3.05 18.04
C PRO A 4 1.24 -1.54 17.81
N LEU A 5 0.26 -1.13 17.00
CA LEU A 5 -0.14 0.26 16.89
C LEU A 5 -0.71 0.62 18.27
N GLY A 6 0.07 1.34 19.06
CA GLY A 6 -0.36 1.85 20.36
C GLY A 6 -1.67 2.61 20.22
N ALA A 7 -2.53 2.53 21.24
CA ALA A 7 -3.83 3.17 21.28
C ALA A 7 -3.74 4.69 21.49
N GLU A 8 -2.77 5.35 20.85
CA GLU A 8 -2.73 6.80 20.87
C GLU A 8 -3.91 7.35 20.07
N PRO A 9 -4.61 8.36 20.61
CA PRO A 9 -5.71 8.98 19.91
C PRO A 9 -5.18 9.58 18.59
N PRO A 10 -5.87 9.34 17.46
CA PRO A 10 -5.39 9.82 16.16
C PRO A 10 -5.22 11.34 16.21
N ALA A 11 -4.06 11.82 15.75
CA ALA A 11 -3.76 13.23 15.64
C ALA A 11 -4.89 13.97 14.91
N ALA A 12 -5.24 15.16 15.41
CA ALA A 12 -6.30 15.96 14.80
C ALA A 12 -5.94 16.32 13.36
N ILE A 13 -6.86 16.08 12.43
CA ILE A 13 -6.64 16.35 11.00
C ILE A 13 -6.50 17.86 10.78
N PRO A 14 -5.41 18.31 10.12
CA PRO A 14 -5.19 19.73 9.84
C PRO A 14 -6.35 20.36 9.05
N GLU A 15 -6.79 21.56 9.46
CA GLU A 15 -7.89 22.28 8.78
C GLU A 15 -7.57 22.63 7.31
N VAL A 16 -6.28 22.75 6.96
CA VAL A 16 -5.83 22.98 5.58
C VAL A 16 -6.22 21.83 4.65
N VAL A 17 -6.16 20.59 5.15
CA VAL A 17 -6.57 19.41 4.37
C VAL A 17 -8.05 19.48 4.04
N LYS A 18 -8.88 19.77 5.05
CA LYS A 18 -10.35 19.77 4.91
C LYS A 18 -10.83 20.86 3.96
N THR A 19 -10.18 22.02 3.98
CA THR A 19 -10.62 23.20 3.22
C THR A 19 -10.05 23.22 1.79
N ARG A 20 -8.76 22.90 1.61
CA ARG A 20 -8.07 23.06 0.32
C ARG A 20 -7.85 21.75 -0.42
N HIS A 21 -7.40 20.70 0.25
CA HIS A 21 -7.03 19.44 -0.42
C HIS A 21 -8.23 18.60 -0.85
N VAL A 22 -9.40 18.83 -0.25
CA VAL A 22 -10.63 18.07 -0.55
C VAL A 22 -10.98 18.10 -2.06
N TYR A 23 -10.85 19.25 -2.71
CA TYR A 23 -11.11 19.38 -4.15
C TYR A 23 -10.12 18.57 -5.00
N GLY A 24 -8.85 18.53 -4.59
CA GLY A 24 -7.82 17.72 -5.25
C GLY A 24 -8.08 16.23 -5.12
N TRP A 25 -8.55 15.78 -3.95
CA TRP A 25 -8.91 14.38 -3.72
C TRP A 25 -10.12 13.93 -4.55
N TYR A 26 -11.15 14.78 -4.69
CA TYR A 26 -12.27 14.48 -5.58
C TYR A 26 -11.86 14.44 -7.05
N LEU A 27 -10.93 15.31 -7.48
CA LEU A 27 -10.37 15.26 -8.83
C LEU A 27 -9.62 13.95 -9.07
N VAL A 28 -8.74 13.56 -8.15
CA VAL A 28 -7.99 12.28 -8.24
C VAL A 28 -8.94 11.09 -8.25
N LEU A 29 -9.99 11.11 -7.41
CA LEU A 29 -11.00 10.05 -7.40
C LEU A 29 -11.73 9.95 -8.74
N LEU A 30 -12.13 11.08 -9.33
CA LEU A 30 -12.77 11.12 -10.65
C LEU A 30 -11.84 10.56 -11.73
N LEU A 31 -10.56 10.94 -11.70
CA LEU A 31 -9.55 10.45 -12.64
C LEU A 31 -9.30 8.95 -12.48
N LEU A 32 -9.19 8.44 -11.26
CA LEU A 32 -9.04 7.00 -10.99
C LEU A 32 -10.25 6.19 -11.47
N ALA A 33 -11.48 6.67 -11.21
CA ALA A 33 -12.69 6.03 -11.69
C ALA A 33 -12.76 6.04 -13.22
N GLY A 34 -12.43 7.17 -13.86
CA GLY A 34 -12.36 7.29 -15.32
C GLY A 34 -11.31 6.34 -15.92
N LEU A 35 -10.14 6.23 -15.29
CA LEU A 35 -9.07 5.34 -15.72
C LEU A 35 -9.45 3.87 -15.56
N ALA A 36 -10.12 3.49 -14.47
CA ALA A 36 -10.64 2.14 -14.28
C ALA A 36 -11.64 1.75 -15.38
N MET A 37 -12.57 2.66 -15.72
CA MET A 37 -13.52 2.46 -16.82
C MET A 37 -12.80 2.36 -18.17
N ALA A 38 -11.80 3.20 -18.41
CA ALA A 38 -11.01 3.18 -19.63
C ALA A 38 -10.18 1.89 -19.79
N GLN A 39 -9.64 1.34 -18.71
CA GLN A 39 -8.95 0.04 -18.69
C GLN A 39 -9.89 -1.11 -19.07
N VAL A 40 -11.09 -1.14 -18.49
CA VAL A 40 -12.12 -2.12 -18.85
C VAL A 40 -12.50 -1.98 -20.33
N ALA A 41 -12.65 -0.75 -20.83
CA ALA A 41 -12.93 -0.49 -22.24
C ALA A 41 -11.76 -0.86 -23.19
N ALA A 42 -10.51 -0.79 -22.71
CA ALA A 42 -9.33 -1.25 -23.42
C ALA A 42 -9.24 -2.79 -23.48
N GLY A 43 -10.02 -3.50 -22.67
CA GLY A 43 -10.02 -4.96 -22.57
C GLY A 43 -9.15 -5.53 -21.45
N ASP A 44 -8.59 -4.67 -20.59
CA ASP A 44 -7.82 -5.09 -19.42
C ASP A 44 -8.64 -4.92 -18.13
N ALA A 45 -9.54 -5.88 -17.91
CA ALA A 45 -10.42 -5.87 -16.74
C ALA A 45 -9.65 -6.02 -15.41
N PHE A 46 -8.50 -6.70 -15.43
CA PHE A 46 -7.71 -6.93 -14.22
C PHE A 46 -7.01 -5.65 -13.76
N ALA A 47 -6.37 -4.94 -14.68
CA ALA A 47 -5.83 -3.61 -14.37
C ALA A 47 -6.95 -2.67 -13.89
N GLY A 48 -8.10 -2.66 -14.59
CA GLY A 48 -9.27 -1.87 -14.19
C GLY A 48 -9.74 -2.14 -12.75
N LEU A 49 -9.75 -3.41 -12.32
CA LEU A 49 -10.07 -3.80 -10.95
C LEU A 49 -9.08 -3.23 -9.93
N ILE A 50 -7.78 -3.23 -10.24
CA ILE A 50 -6.75 -2.66 -9.35
C ILE A 50 -6.99 -1.15 -9.16
N PHE A 51 -7.24 -0.41 -10.25
CA PHE A 51 -7.56 1.02 -10.16
C PHE A 51 -8.85 1.28 -9.37
N LEU A 52 -9.85 0.39 -9.49
CA LEU A 52 -11.09 0.49 -8.74
C LEU A 52 -10.90 0.23 -7.24
N ILE A 53 -10.05 -0.73 -6.86
CA ILE A 53 -9.68 -0.96 -5.46
C ILE A 53 -8.94 0.26 -4.89
N MET A 54 -8.01 0.84 -5.66
CA MET A 54 -7.32 2.07 -5.28
C MET A 54 -8.29 3.25 -5.11
N ALA A 55 -9.26 3.39 -6.01
CA ALA A 55 -10.33 4.37 -5.88
C ALA A 55 -11.16 4.13 -4.61
N GLY A 56 -11.42 2.87 -4.25
CA GLY A 56 -12.07 2.49 -2.99
C GLY A 56 -11.32 2.97 -1.75
N PHE A 57 -9.98 2.83 -1.72
CA PHE A 57 -9.16 3.38 -0.65
C PHE A 57 -9.24 4.92 -0.59
N VAL A 58 -9.21 5.59 -1.74
CA VAL A 58 -9.37 7.05 -1.79
C VAL A 58 -10.75 7.48 -1.30
N ILE A 59 -11.81 6.77 -1.68
CA ILE A 59 -13.18 7.01 -1.16
C ILE A 59 -13.19 6.88 0.35
N TYR A 60 -12.62 5.80 0.89
CA TYR A 60 -12.53 5.60 2.33
C TYR A 60 -11.78 6.73 3.05
N LEU A 61 -10.69 7.25 2.45
CA LEU A 61 -9.93 8.36 3.04
C LEU A 61 -10.69 9.69 3.00
N VAL A 62 -11.48 9.93 1.96
CA VAL A 62 -12.21 11.20 1.76
C VAL A 62 -13.57 11.21 2.47
N GLN A 63 -14.12 10.04 2.77
CA GLN A 63 -15.37 9.89 3.54
C GLN A 63 -15.30 10.62 4.89
N ASP A 64 -16.45 11.11 5.33
CA ASP A 64 -16.63 11.84 6.59
C ASP A 64 -15.66 13.02 6.79
N ALA A 65 -15.48 13.83 5.75
CA ALA A 65 -14.62 15.03 5.77
C ALA A 65 -13.16 14.72 6.15
N CYS A 66 -12.62 13.66 5.55
CA CYS A 66 -11.26 13.17 5.78
C CYS A 66 -11.00 12.62 7.19
N LYS A 67 -12.03 12.26 7.97
CA LYS A 67 -11.88 11.75 9.36
C LYS A 67 -10.99 10.51 9.45
N HIS A 68 -10.96 9.69 8.41
CA HIS A 68 -10.15 8.46 8.36
C HIS A 68 -8.75 8.68 7.76
N MET A 69 -8.38 9.92 7.47
CA MET A 69 -7.13 10.26 6.81
C MET A 69 -5.98 10.31 7.82
N THR A 70 -5.50 9.14 8.23
CA THR A 70 -4.30 9.01 9.08
C THR A 70 -3.03 9.19 8.24
N MET A 71 -1.94 9.67 8.86
CA MET A 71 -0.62 9.79 8.22
C MET A 71 -0.14 8.46 7.63
N TYR A 72 -0.31 7.36 8.38
CA TYR A 72 0.08 6.01 7.94
C TYR A 72 -0.65 5.61 6.66
N CYS A 73 -1.95 5.88 6.56
CA CYS A 73 -2.71 5.57 5.36
C CYS A 73 -2.24 6.38 4.15
N LEU A 74 -1.97 7.68 4.33
CA LEU A 74 -1.44 8.54 3.26
C LEU A 74 -0.07 8.09 2.78
N PHE A 75 0.81 7.76 3.73
CA PHE A 75 2.16 7.30 3.44
C PHE A 75 2.15 5.98 2.67
N MET A 76 1.40 4.98 3.16
CA MET A 76 1.26 3.68 2.50
C MET A 76 0.63 3.82 1.11
N LEU A 77 -0.45 4.61 0.98
CA LEU A 77 -1.09 4.86 -0.31
C LEU A 77 -0.14 5.60 -1.27
N GLY A 78 0.64 6.57 -0.77
CA GLY A 78 1.64 7.30 -1.54
C GLY A 78 2.75 6.39 -2.09
N ILE A 79 3.27 5.47 -1.27
CA ILE A 79 4.26 4.48 -1.71
C ILE A 79 3.66 3.54 -2.76
N MET A 80 2.45 3.02 -2.52
CA MET A 80 1.75 2.16 -3.48
C MET A 80 1.55 2.86 -4.82
N ALA A 81 1.07 4.11 -4.80
CA ALA A 81 0.88 4.92 -6.01
C ALA A 81 2.20 5.20 -6.74
N THR A 82 3.30 5.41 -6.00
CA THR A 82 4.63 5.64 -6.58
C THR A 82 5.16 4.39 -7.29
N PHE A 83 5.02 3.20 -6.69
CA PHE A 83 5.40 1.96 -7.36
C PHE A 83 4.54 1.67 -8.59
N GLN A 84 3.22 1.91 -8.51
CA GLN A 84 2.34 1.77 -9.66
C GLN A 84 2.75 2.72 -10.79
N CYS A 85 3.02 4.00 -10.47
CA CYS A 85 3.53 4.98 -11.42
C CYS A 85 4.84 4.50 -12.08
N PHE A 86 5.75 3.90 -11.30
CA PHE A 86 7.00 3.37 -11.81
C PHE A 86 6.78 2.24 -12.83
N PHE A 87 5.96 1.23 -12.50
CA PHE A 87 5.65 0.14 -13.43
C PHE A 87 4.91 0.60 -14.68
N ASP A 88 3.97 1.52 -14.53
CA ASP A 88 3.25 2.11 -15.66
C ASP A 88 4.20 2.91 -16.57
N THR A 89 5.19 3.60 -15.99
CA THR A 89 6.23 4.30 -16.76
C THR A 89 7.13 3.33 -17.50
N LEU A 90 7.52 2.20 -16.89
CA LEU A 90 8.26 1.13 -17.59
C LEU A 90 7.45 0.58 -18.77
N ALA A 91 6.15 0.36 -18.57
CA ALA A 91 5.24 -0.09 -19.63
C ALA A 91 5.11 0.96 -20.75
N LEU A 92 5.04 2.25 -20.41
CA LEU A 92 5.02 3.33 -21.40
C LEU A 92 6.34 3.38 -22.19
N MET A 93 7.49 3.24 -21.51
CA MET A 93 8.80 3.24 -22.16
C MET A 93 9.00 2.05 -23.09
N SER A 94 8.43 0.88 -22.78
CA SER A 94 8.55 -0.31 -23.63
C SER A 94 7.78 -0.19 -24.95
N VAL A 95 6.75 0.66 -25.01
CA VAL A 95 5.92 0.88 -26.21
C VAL A 95 6.18 2.22 -26.91
N LEU A 96 7.08 3.05 -26.37
CA LEU A 96 7.37 4.39 -26.90
C LEU A 96 8.01 4.33 -28.31
N GLY A 97 8.67 3.22 -28.65
CA GLY A 97 9.23 2.95 -29.98
C GLY A 97 8.21 2.47 -31.02
N GLY A 98 6.94 2.33 -30.64
CA GLY A 98 5.91 1.68 -31.45
C GLY A 98 5.42 0.40 -30.79
N ARG A 99 4.26 -0.09 -31.25
CA ARG A 99 3.71 -1.36 -30.76
C ARG A 99 3.90 -2.42 -31.82
N GLU A 100 4.73 -3.41 -31.50
CA GLU A 100 4.88 -4.60 -32.32
C GLU A 100 3.67 -5.51 -32.13
N THR A 101 2.98 -5.81 -33.22
CA THR A 101 1.97 -6.88 -33.23
C THR A 101 2.56 -8.03 -34.02
N SER A 102 2.82 -9.14 -33.31
CA SER A 102 3.32 -10.37 -33.94
C SER A 102 2.13 -11.26 -34.28
N VAL A 103 1.87 -11.45 -35.56
CA VAL A 103 0.88 -12.43 -36.02
C VAL A 103 1.65 -13.63 -36.55
N SER A 104 1.60 -14.73 -35.80
CA SER A 104 2.16 -16.01 -36.22
C SER A 104 1.10 -16.78 -36.99
N SER A 105 1.32 -16.98 -38.29
CA SER A 105 0.52 -17.88 -39.10
C SER A 105 1.28 -19.18 -39.30
N VAL A 106 0.68 -20.28 -38.86
CA VAL A 106 1.21 -21.62 -39.11
C VAL A 106 0.64 -22.09 -40.45
N GLN A 107 1.49 -22.25 -41.46
CA GLN A 107 1.12 -22.88 -42.73
C GLN A 107 1.98 -24.13 -42.93
N GLY A 108 1.33 -25.28 -43.08
CA GLY A 108 2.00 -26.55 -43.29
C GLY A 108 1.03 -27.70 -43.57
N THR A 109 1.45 -28.61 -44.45
CA THR A 109 0.87 -29.95 -44.64
C THR A 109 1.54 -30.92 -43.64
N GLU A 110 0.96 -32.09 -43.37
CA GLU A 110 1.30 -33.02 -42.26
C GLU A 110 2.81 -33.26 -41.98
N ASP A 111 3.71 -33.11 -42.96
CA ASP A 111 5.15 -33.34 -42.81
C ASP A 111 6.05 -32.09 -42.75
N ASN A 112 5.54 -30.87 -42.98
CA ASN A 112 6.37 -29.64 -42.94
C ASN A 112 5.58 -28.42 -42.42
N VAL A 113 5.84 -28.03 -41.17
CA VAL A 113 5.23 -26.86 -40.53
C VAL A 113 6.17 -25.66 -40.66
N THR A 114 5.82 -24.69 -41.51
CA THR A 114 6.52 -23.40 -41.59
C THR A 114 5.78 -22.37 -40.75
N VAL A 115 6.43 -21.85 -39.71
CA VAL A 115 5.89 -20.75 -38.90
C VAL A 115 6.35 -19.44 -39.50
N ILE A 116 5.45 -18.73 -40.19
CA ILE A 116 5.73 -17.38 -40.71
C ILE A 116 5.28 -16.39 -39.64
N THR A 117 6.26 -15.79 -38.97
CA THR A 117 6.04 -14.70 -38.00
C THR A 117 6.09 -13.36 -38.72
N ARG A 118 4.95 -12.69 -38.87
CA ARG A 118 4.91 -11.34 -39.43
C ARG A 118 4.89 -10.34 -38.27
N ILE A 119 5.98 -9.59 -38.14
CA ILE A 119 6.09 -8.47 -37.20
C ILE A 119 5.59 -7.23 -37.94
N THR A 120 4.46 -6.67 -37.52
CA THR A 120 3.98 -5.38 -38.02
C THR A 120 4.10 -4.34 -36.92
N GLU A 121 4.88 -3.30 -37.20
CA GLU A 121 5.01 -2.13 -36.33
C GLU A 121 3.88 -1.15 -36.60
N HIS A 122 3.16 -0.77 -35.55
CA HIS A 122 2.12 0.26 -35.61
C HIS A 122 2.53 1.48 -34.79
N PRO A 123 2.21 2.70 -35.26
CA PRO A 123 2.42 3.91 -34.47
C PRO A 123 1.54 3.85 -33.22
N PHE A 124 1.98 4.54 -32.15
CA PHE A 124 1.30 4.51 -30.84
C PHE A 124 -0.21 4.84 -30.92
N PHE A 125 -0.60 5.75 -31.81
CA PHE A 125 -1.99 5.95 -32.22
C PHE A 125 -2.14 5.66 -33.71
N ASP A 126 -3.04 4.75 -34.05
CA ASP A 126 -3.32 4.35 -35.42
C ASP A 126 -4.83 4.41 -35.67
N LYS A 127 -5.26 5.27 -36.61
CA LYS A 127 -6.67 5.42 -36.97
C LYS A 127 -7.23 4.17 -37.66
N SER A 128 -6.37 3.32 -38.21
CA SER A 128 -6.77 2.09 -38.89
C SER A 128 -7.05 0.92 -37.94
N MET A 129 -6.52 0.95 -36.71
CA MET A 129 -6.57 -0.15 -35.73
C MET A 129 -7.81 -0.14 -34.81
N GLY A 130 -8.81 0.67 -35.12
CA GLY A 130 -10.07 0.76 -34.36
C GLY A 130 -9.95 1.56 -33.05
N GLN A 131 -11.09 1.73 -32.37
CA GLN A 131 -11.16 2.56 -31.16
C GLN A 131 -10.47 1.90 -29.96
N GLN A 132 -10.60 0.58 -29.80
CA GLN A 132 -10.02 -0.16 -28.65
C GLN A 132 -8.50 -0.01 -28.60
N TYR A 133 -7.82 -0.09 -29.75
CA TYR A 133 -6.37 0.11 -29.84
C TYR A 133 -5.96 1.50 -29.33
N ASN A 134 -6.64 2.55 -29.80
CA ASN A 134 -6.35 3.93 -29.43
C ASN A 134 -6.69 4.20 -27.95
N THR A 135 -7.76 3.60 -27.42
CA THR A 135 -8.08 3.65 -25.98
C THR A 135 -6.98 3.01 -25.16
N GLN A 136 -6.47 1.84 -25.55
CA GLN A 136 -5.38 1.17 -24.85
C GLN A 136 -4.12 2.04 -24.81
N SER A 137 -3.73 2.63 -25.93
CA SER A 137 -2.58 3.55 -25.99
C SER A 137 -2.81 4.80 -25.14
N GLY A 138 -4.02 5.37 -25.17
CA GLY A 138 -4.39 6.51 -24.32
C GLY A 138 -4.30 6.19 -22.83
N VAL A 139 -4.72 5.00 -22.44
CA VAL A 139 -4.66 4.53 -21.05
C VAL A 139 -3.23 4.29 -20.58
N ILE A 140 -2.36 3.69 -21.42
CA ILE A 140 -0.92 3.51 -21.12
C ILE A 140 -0.24 4.87 -20.88
N LEU A 141 -0.65 5.92 -21.59
CA LEU A 141 -0.12 7.27 -21.38
C LEU A 141 -0.73 7.95 -20.15
N ALA A 142 -2.04 7.81 -19.92
CA ALA A 142 -2.75 8.50 -18.86
C ALA A 142 -2.47 7.90 -17.47
N SER A 143 -2.25 6.58 -17.38
CA SER A 143 -2.11 5.91 -16.09
C SER A 143 -0.93 6.40 -15.23
N PRO A 144 0.31 6.56 -15.74
CA PRO A 144 1.40 7.09 -14.91
C PRO A 144 1.15 8.55 -14.49
N LEU A 145 0.46 9.35 -15.31
CA LEU A 145 0.12 10.74 -14.96
C LEU A 145 -0.89 10.80 -13.80
N VAL A 146 -1.92 9.96 -13.83
CA VAL A 146 -2.91 9.88 -12.74
C VAL A 146 -2.27 9.36 -11.45
N MET A 147 -1.39 8.36 -11.55
CA MET A 147 -0.69 7.82 -10.39
C MET A 147 0.30 8.81 -9.79
N LEU A 148 1.00 9.59 -10.63
CA LEU A 148 1.86 10.68 -10.17
C LEU A 148 1.07 11.77 -9.44
N LEU A 149 -0.12 12.13 -9.94
CA LEU A 149 -1.02 13.08 -9.28
C LEU A 149 -1.52 12.54 -7.93
N LEU A 150 -1.88 11.27 -7.85
CA LEU A 150 -2.26 10.61 -6.59
C LEU A 150 -1.10 10.65 -5.59
N ALA A 151 0.11 10.25 -6.00
CA ALA A 151 1.30 10.28 -5.14
C ALA A 151 1.62 11.71 -4.66
N SER A 152 1.48 12.70 -5.54
CA SER A 152 1.66 14.12 -5.22
C SER A 152 0.63 14.60 -4.19
N MET A 153 -0.64 14.20 -4.34
CA MET A 153 -1.70 14.52 -3.37
C MET A 153 -1.47 13.86 -2.01
N CYS A 154 -0.98 12.62 -1.98
CA CYS A 154 -0.55 11.96 -0.74
C CYS A 154 0.59 12.74 -0.08
N TYR A 155 1.62 13.13 -0.84
CA TYR A 155 2.77 13.90 -0.34
C TYR A 155 2.36 15.27 0.22
N LEU A 156 1.56 16.03 -0.52
CA LEU A 156 1.06 17.34 -0.07
C LEU A 156 0.18 17.21 1.18
N SER A 157 -0.67 16.18 1.24
CA SER A 157 -1.52 15.92 2.40
C SER A 157 -0.72 15.45 3.61
N TYR A 158 0.34 14.66 3.41
CA TYR A 158 1.25 14.22 4.45
C TYR A 158 2.02 15.40 5.07
N ASN A 159 2.58 16.29 4.24
CA ASN A 159 3.31 17.48 4.70
C ASN A 159 2.41 18.53 5.38
N ALA A 160 1.09 18.42 5.27
CA ALA A 160 0.17 19.32 5.97
C ALA A 160 0.04 18.98 7.46
N PHE A 161 0.45 17.78 7.88
CA PHE A 161 0.51 17.44 9.29
C PHE A 161 1.78 18.03 9.92
N SER A 162 1.64 18.56 11.13
CA SER A 162 2.73 19.22 11.87
C SER A 162 3.76 18.26 12.46
N GLU A 163 3.35 17.01 12.71
CA GLU A 163 4.21 15.98 13.28
C GLU A 163 4.72 15.09 12.15
N SER A 164 6.01 14.79 12.12
CA SER A 164 6.52 13.74 11.23
C SER A 164 6.37 12.39 11.93
N LEU A 165 5.95 11.39 11.18
CA LEU A 165 5.85 10.00 11.63
C LEU A 165 7.20 9.43 12.13
N PHE A 166 8.30 10.10 11.75
CA PHE A 166 9.68 9.76 12.13
C PHE A 166 10.31 10.76 13.11
N ASP A 167 9.60 11.82 13.52
CA ASP A 167 10.13 12.84 14.45
C ASP A 167 10.00 12.46 15.93
N HIS A 168 9.35 11.35 16.25
CA HIS A 168 9.35 10.85 17.62
C HIS A 168 10.74 10.31 17.93
N ASP A 169 11.57 11.16 18.54
CA ASP A 169 12.85 10.86 19.20
C ASP A 169 12.72 9.82 20.34
N ASP A 170 11.59 9.11 20.45
CA ASP A 170 11.40 7.99 21.37
C ASP A 170 12.34 6.82 21.05
N GLU A 171 12.91 6.75 19.84
CA GLU A 171 13.98 5.81 19.47
C GLU A 171 15.40 6.35 19.72
N ALA A 172 15.55 7.65 20.01
CA ALA A 172 16.81 8.28 20.44
C ALA A 172 16.99 8.26 21.97
N GLY A 173 16.09 7.59 22.70
CA GLY A 173 16.41 7.08 24.02
C GLY A 173 17.60 6.10 23.90
N PRO A 174 18.57 6.11 24.83
CA PRO A 174 19.74 5.24 24.75
C PRO A 174 19.33 3.76 24.67
N ILE A 175 19.41 3.19 23.47
CA ILE A 175 19.20 1.75 23.16
C ILE A 175 20.11 0.85 24.04
N TYR A 176 21.12 1.43 24.68
CA TYR A 176 22.04 0.75 25.59
C TYR A 176 21.53 0.46 27.01
N GLU A 177 20.37 0.98 27.46
CA GLU A 177 19.90 0.71 28.84
C GLU A 177 18.82 -0.38 28.97
N GLY A 178 18.25 -0.87 27.86
CA GLY A 178 16.95 -1.57 27.92
C GLY A 178 16.91 -3.08 27.63
N TRP A 179 17.80 -3.65 26.81
CA TRP A 179 17.66 -5.05 26.34
C TRP A 179 18.12 -6.12 27.37
N GLY A 180 18.03 -5.79 28.66
CA GLY A 180 18.34 -6.71 29.76
C GLY A 180 17.59 -6.41 31.06
N ALA A 181 16.86 -5.30 31.15
CA ALA A 181 16.06 -4.97 32.32
C ALA A 181 14.66 -5.57 32.13
N GLY A 182 14.53 -6.85 32.50
CA GLY A 182 13.28 -7.58 32.47
C GLY A 182 12.12 -6.78 33.05
N ALA A 183 10.95 -6.95 32.41
CA ALA A 183 9.67 -6.42 32.84
C ALA A 183 9.48 -6.52 34.36
N ARG A 184 9.73 -5.43 35.08
CA ARG A 184 9.21 -5.24 36.45
C ARG A 184 7.75 -4.83 36.34
N TYR A 185 6.91 -5.83 36.04
CA TYR A 185 5.50 -5.77 36.43
C TYR A 185 5.45 -5.77 37.96
N GLY A 186 5.16 -4.60 38.56
CA GLY A 186 4.85 -4.49 39.99
C GLY A 186 5.86 -3.67 40.79
N THR A 187 5.68 -2.36 40.78
CA THR A 187 6.14 -1.49 41.88
C THR A 187 5.09 -0.40 42.14
N GLN A 188 3.99 -0.82 42.75
CA GLN A 188 3.28 0.02 43.70
C GLN A 188 3.41 -0.65 45.08
N ALA A 189 3.77 0.18 46.05
CA ALA A 189 3.97 -0.12 47.48
C ALA A 189 5.17 -1.01 47.84
N SER A 190 6.19 -0.33 48.37
CA SER A 190 7.26 -0.90 49.19
C SER A 190 6.64 -1.59 50.42
N GLY A 191 6.38 -2.89 50.28
CA GLY A 191 6.22 -3.82 51.39
C GLY A 191 7.51 -4.62 51.52
N GLU A 192 8.14 -4.51 52.68
CA GLU A 192 9.34 -5.24 53.09
C GLU A 192 9.26 -6.72 52.66
N ARG A 193 10.09 -7.12 51.69
CA ARG A 193 10.20 -8.52 51.26
C ARG A 193 11.06 -9.31 52.24
N THR A 194 10.61 -9.40 53.48
CA THR A 194 11.12 -10.38 54.44
C THR A 194 10.30 -11.65 54.19
N GLN A 195 10.81 -12.57 53.37
CA GLN A 195 10.17 -13.88 53.27
C GLN A 195 10.26 -14.54 54.66
N PRO A 196 9.13 -14.97 55.26
CA PRO A 196 9.19 -15.79 56.45
C PRO A 196 9.93 -17.11 56.10
N PRO A 197 10.73 -17.66 57.04
CA PRO A 197 11.46 -18.89 56.79
C PRO A 197 10.48 -19.99 56.35
N PRO A 198 10.85 -20.82 55.35
CA PRO A 198 9.94 -21.81 54.79
C PRO A 198 9.43 -22.75 55.89
N PRO A 199 8.11 -23.00 55.99
CA PRO A 199 7.59 -23.92 56.98
C PRO A 199 8.14 -25.32 56.73
N ARG A 200 8.73 -25.92 57.77
CA ARG A 200 9.14 -27.33 57.76
C ARG A 200 7.89 -28.20 57.75
N LEU A 201 7.36 -28.49 56.57
CA LEU A 201 6.14 -29.27 56.37
C LEU A 201 6.31 -30.79 56.60
N PHE A 202 7.47 -31.22 57.08
CA PHE A 202 7.75 -32.63 57.36
C PHE A 202 8.57 -32.77 58.66
N GLU A 203 7.88 -32.74 59.80
CA GLU A 203 8.34 -33.44 61.00
C GLU A 203 7.80 -34.87 60.93
N GLY A 204 8.59 -35.75 60.32
CA GLY A 204 8.24 -37.16 60.16
C GLY A 204 8.20 -37.88 61.50
N HIS A 205 7.04 -37.98 62.12
CA HIS A 205 6.79 -39.04 63.10
C HIS A 205 6.56 -40.35 62.34
N GLY A 206 7.57 -41.23 62.41
CA GLY A 206 7.55 -42.53 61.73
C GLY A 206 6.32 -43.35 62.12
N HIS A 207 5.37 -43.48 61.19
CA HIS A 207 4.28 -44.44 61.29
C HIS A 207 4.87 -45.84 61.06
N ARG A 208 5.01 -46.61 62.14
CA ARG A 208 5.30 -48.04 62.05
C ARG A 208 4.04 -48.76 61.59
N LEU A 209 4.11 -49.40 60.44
CA LEU A 209 3.11 -50.39 60.01
C LEU A 209 3.43 -51.68 60.76
N SER A 210 2.65 -52.00 61.79
CA SER A 210 2.66 -53.33 62.40
C SER A 210 1.85 -54.28 61.52
N THR A 211 2.53 -55.34 61.07
CA THR A 211 1.98 -56.54 60.41
C THR A 211 1.08 -57.35 61.33
#